data_AF-W2WAZ4-F1
#
_entry.id   AF-W2WAZ4-F1
#
_cell.length_a   1.000
_cell.length_b   1.000
_cell.length_c   1.000
_cell.angle_alpha   90.00
_cell.angle_beta   90.00
_cell.angle_gamma   90.00
#
_symmetry.space_group_name_H-M   'P 1'
#
loop_
_entity.id
_entity.type
_entity.pdbx_description
1 polymer ?
#
loop_
_entity_poly.entity_id
_entity_poly.type
_entity_poly.pdbx_seq_one_letter_code
_entity_poly.pdbx_strand_id
1 'polypeptide(L)'
;MKICPQPANSPDFNANDLGFFNSLQSLQYKKRAKTIEDLVNNVDSAFKELHYTKLDSVFRTLQSVLQASMRVDGCNKYNIPHLFKDKLRADTGLFLPSLACTEEVYNRVKSFLSSVQLK
;
A
#
# COMPACT_ATOMS: atom_id res chain seq x y z
N MET A 1 -11.02 -15.32 12.02
CA MET A 1 -10.88 -14.20 11.07
C MET A 1 -11.01 -12.91 11.85
N LYS A 2 -10.02 -12.01 11.78
CA LYS A 2 -10.06 -10.71 12.48
C LYS A 2 -10.30 -9.61 11.45
N ILE A 3 -11.25 -8.72 11.72
CA ILE A 3 -11.50 -7.54 10.89
C ILE A 3 -10.55 -6.44 11.35
N CYS A 4 -9.81 -5.85 10.41
CA CYS A 4 -8.98 -4.69 10.66
C CYS A 4 -9.78 -3.42 10.33
N PRO A 5 -9.66 -2.34 11.12
CA PRO A 5 -10.33 -1.09 10.81
C PRO A 5 -9.83 -0.50 9.48
N GLN A 6 -10.76 -0.08 8.63
CA GLN A 6 -10.47 0.71 7.43
C GLN A 6 -11.33 2.00 7.50
N PRO A 7 -10.72 3.19 7.51
CA PRO A 7 -11.47 4.45 7.50
C PRO A 7 -12.28 4.60 6.21
N ALA A 8 -13.43 5.28 6.33
CA ALA A 8 -14.24 5.64 5.17
C ALA A 8 -13.46 6.58 4.23
N ASN A 9 -13.62 6.39 2.91
CA ASN A 9 -12.97 7.20 1.86
C ASN A 9 -11.41 7.20 1.90
N SER A 10 -10.80 6.15 2.46
CA SER A 10 -9.34 5.96 2.48
C SER A 10 -8.92 4.72 1.69
N PRO A 11 -9.03 4.72 0.35
CA PRO A 11 -8.59 3.60 -0.49
C PRO A 11 -7.08 3.34 -0.38
N ASP A 12 -6.32 4.37 -0.03
CA ASP A 12 -4.89 4.30 0.24
C ASP A 12 -4.53 3.48 1.49
N PHE A 13 -5.49 3.21 2.38
CA PHE A 13 -5.32 2.29 3.52
C PHE A 13 -5.71 0.85 3.17
N ASN A 14 -6.15 0.58 1.95
CA ASN A 14 -6.45 -0.76 1.45
C ASN A 14 -5.33 -1.23 0.53
N ALA A 15 -4.63 -2.31 0.88
CA ALA A 15 -3.56 -2.87 0.04
C ALA A 15 -4.05 -3.23 -1.37
N ASN A 16 -5.32 -3.62 -1.50
CA ASN A 16 -5.89 -4.00 -2.79
C ASN A 16 -5.94 -2.79 -3.75
N ASP A 17 -6.55 -1.70 -3.28
CA ASP A 17 -6.71 -0.45 -4.04
C ASP A 17 -5.38 0.29 -4.21
N LEU A 18 -4.56 0.32 -3.15
CA LEU A 18 -3.28 1.04 -3.10
C LEU A 18 -2.30 0.55 -4.17
N GLY A 19 -2.30 -0.74 -4.51
CA GLY A 19 -1.36 -1.21 -5.53
C GLY A 19 -1.51 -2.62 -6.05
N PHE A 20 -2.25 -3.52 -5.41
CA PHE A 20 -2.44 -4.87 -5.95
C PHE A 20 -3.21 -4.84 -7.28
N PHE A 21 -4.38 -4.19 -7.31
CA PHE A 21 -5.17 -4.09 -8.54
C PHE A 21 -4.44 -3.33 -9.64
N ASN A 22 -3.77 -2.22 -9.29
CA ASN A 22 -2.93 -1.48 -10.24
C ASN A 22 -1.80 -2.35 -10.82
N SER A 23 -1.18 -3.20 -10.00
CA SER A 23 -0.13 -4.13 -10.46
C SER A 23 -0.68 -5.18 -11.42
N LEU A 24 -1.82 -5.80 -11.08
CA LEU A 24 -2.50 -6.75 -11.98
C LEU A 24 -2.91 -6.10 -13.30
N GLN A 25 -3.52 -4.93 -13.20
CA GLN A 25 -3.98 -4.17 -14.35
C GLN A 25 -2.82 -3.78 -15.27
N SER A 26 -1.64 -3.44 -14.73
CA SER A 26 -0.44 -3.16 -15.52
C SER A 26 0.06 -4.34 -16.36
N LEU A 27 -0.16 -5.58 -15.90
CA LEU A 27 0.17 -6.80 -16.64
C LEU A 27 -0.93 -7.13 -17.65
N GLN A 28 -2.19 -7.03 -17.22
CA GLN A 28 -3.36 -7.26 -18.05
C GLN A 28 -3.38 -6.31 -19.27
N TYR A 29 -3.03 -5.04 -19.11
CA TYR A 29 -3.00 -4.05 -20.20
C TYR A 29 -1.98 -4.35 -21.31
N LYS A 30 -0.99 -5.20 -21.04
CA LYS A 30 -0.04 -5.65 -22.07
C LYS A 30 -0.63 -6.71 -23.00
N LYS A 31 -1.81 -7.24 -22.67
CA LYS A 31 -2.50 -8.30 -23.40
C LYS A 31 -3.77 -7.73 -24.04
N ARG A 32 -4.00 -8.07 -25.31
CA ARG A 32 -5.21 -7.64 -26.02
C ARG A 32 -6.40 -8.49 -25.57
N ALA A 33 -7.55 -7.86 -25.34
CA ALA A 33 -8.82 -8.54 -25.15
C ALA A 33 -9.83 -8.01 -26.18
N LYS A 34 -10.59 -8.90 -26.82
CA LYS A 34 -11.69 -8.55 -27.71
C LYS A 34 -13.04 -9.00 -27.17
N THR A 35 -13.05 -9.97 -26.27
CA THR A 35 -14.25 -10.44 -25.57
C THR A 35 -14.09 -10.35 -24.05
N ILE A 36 -15.18 -10.60 -23.31
CA ILE A 36 -15.16 -10.67 -21.86
C ILE A 36 -14.32 -11.88 -21.40
N GLU A 37 -14.41 -13.00 -22.11
CA GLU A 37 -13.63 -14.21 -21.84
C GLU A 37 -12.13 -13.93 -22.00
N ASP A 38 -11.73 -13.18 -23.04
CA ASP A 38 -10.34 -12.75 -23.20
C ASP A 38 -9.87 -11.90 -22.01
N LEU A 39 -10.73 -10.98 -21.53
CA LEU A 39 -10.41 -10.13 -20.39
C LEU A 39 -10.22 -10.97 -19.12
N VAL A 40 -11.14 -11.89 -18.83
CA VAL A 40 -11.05 -12.79 -17.67
C VAL A 40 -9.78 -13.64 -17.74
N ASN A 41 -9.48 -14.24 -18.90
CA ASN A 41 -8.28 -15.03 -19.12
C ASN A 41 -7.00 -14.19 -18.96
N ASN A 42 -7.01 -12.94 -19.41
CA ASN A 42 -5.88 -12.03 -19.25
C ASN A 42 -5.65 -11.64 -17.79
N VAL A 43 -6.70 -11.41 -17.00
CA VAL A 43 -6.61 -11.14 -15.56
C VAL A 43 -6.08 -12.37 -14.81
N ASP A 44 -6.60 -13.57 -15.10
CA ASP A 44 -6.11 -14.81 -14.50
C ASP A 44 -4.62 -15.06 -14.82
N SER A 45 -4.24 -14.84 -16.08
CA SER A 45 -2.85 -14.94 -16.50
C SER A 45 -1.96 -13.89 -15.82
N ALA A 46 -2.44 -12.64 -15.68
CA ALA A 46 -1.74 -11.58 -14.97
C ALA A 46 -1.56 -11.91 -13.49
N PHE A 47 -2.55 -12.53 -12.85
CA PHE A 47 -2.46 -12.98 -11.47
C PHE A 47 -1.39 -14.06 -11.29
N LYS A 48 -1.33 -15.05 -12.20
CA LYS A 48 -0.30 -16.09 -12.21
C LYS A 48 1.10 -15.54 -12.49
N GLU A 49 1.19 -14.49 -13.32
CA GLU A 49 2.45 -13.83 -13.69
C GLU A 49 2.95 -12.85 -12.62
N LEU A 50 2.06 -12.36 -11.75
CA LEU A 50 2.40 -11.35 -10.75
C LEU A 50 3.38 -11.93 -9.72
N HIS A 51 4.62 -11.45 -9.78
CA HIS A 51 5.64 -11.86 -8.82
C HIS A 51 5.31 -11.36 -7.40
N TYR A 52 5.44 -12.23 -6.40
CA TYR A 52 5.09 -11.94 -4.99
C TYR A 52 5.79 -10.69 -4.43
N THR A 53 6.99 -10.36 -4.93
CA THR A 53 7.70 -9.14 -4.52
C THR A 53 6.93 -7.85 -4.85
N LYS A 54 5.95 -7.87 -5.75
CA LYS A 54 5.05 -6.73 -5.93
C LYS A 54 4.12 -6.56 -4.72
N LEU A 55 3.61 -7.64 -4.14
CA LEU A 55 2.79 -7.60 -2.92
C LEU A 55 3.59 -7.04 -1.74
N ASP A 56 4.83 -7.51 -1.55
CA ASP A 56 5.72 -6.96 -0.52
C ASP A 56 5.90 -5.44 -0.67
N SER A 57 6.08 -5.00 -1.91
CA SER A 57 6.18 -3.57 -2.22
C SER A 57 4.92 -2.81 -1.86
N VAL A 58 3.73 -3.39 -2.07
CA VAL A 58 2.44 -2.78 -1.72
C VAL A 58 2.31 -2.65 -0.20
N PHE A 59 2.56 -3.71 0.56
CA PHE A 59 2.49 -3.67 2.03
C PHE A 59 3.46 -2.66 2.64
N ARG A 60 4.65 -2.52 2.07
CA ARG A 60 5.60 -1.51 2.53
C ARG A 60 5.16 -0.09 2.23
N THR A 61 4.52 0.13 1.07
CA THR A 61 3.90 1.44 0.82
C THR A 61 2.73 1.69 1.75
N LEU A 62 1.90 0.69 2.05
CA LEU A 62 0.82 0.81 3.02
C LEU A 62 1.36 1.30 4.38
N GLN A 63 2.42 0.69 4.89
CA GLN A 63 3.08 1.15 6.13
C GLN A 63 3.58 2.59 6.02
N SER A 64 4.17 3.00 4.89
CA SER A 64 4.60 4.40 4.71
C SER A 64 3.45 5.39 4.60
N VAL A 65 2.34 4.98 4.01
CA VAL A 65 1.11 5.77 3.87
C VAL A 65 0.46 5.97 5.24
N LEU A 66 0.41 4.92 6.06
CA LEU A 66 -0.02 5.02 7.46
C LEU A 66 0.86 5.98 8.27
N GLN A 67 2.18 5.97 8.08
CA GLN A 67 3.06 6.95 8.74
C GLN A 67 2.91 8.37 8.19
N ALA A 68 2.65 8.51 6.88
CA ALA A 68 2.42 9.81 6.26
C ALA A 68 1.13 10.46 6.76
N SER A 69 0.04 9.70 6.88
CA SER A 69 -1.22 10.19 7.43
C SER A 69 -1.09 10.62 8.89
N MET A 70 -0.32 9.88 9.70
CA MET A 70 0.02 10.25 11.07
C MET A 70 0.74 11.61 11.18
N ARG A 71 1.49 12.03 10.15
CA ARG A 71 2.16 13.33 10.10
C ARG A 71 1.23 14.49 9.74
N VAL A 72 0.04 14.20 9.20
CA VAL A 72 -0.98 15.20 8.82
C VAL A 72 -2.29 14.97 9.59
N ASP A 73 -2.19 14.44 10.80
CA ASP A 73 -3.30 14.29 11.74
C ASP A 73 -4.47 13.44 11.20
N GLY A 74 -4.14 12.42 10.41
CA GLY A 74 -5.12 11.49 9.81
C GLY A 74 -5.78 12.00 8.53
N CYS A 75 -5.39 13.17 8.02
CA CYS A 75 -5.83 13.67 6.72
C CYS A 75 -5.25 12.83 5.56
N ASN A 76 -5.92 12.81 4.40
CA ASN A 76 -5.45 12.15 3.17
C ASN A 76 -4.61 13.07 2.26
N LYS A 77 -4.31 14.29 2.70
CA LYS A 77 -3.51 15.27 1.95
C LYS A 77 -2.02 15.05 2.17
N TYR A 78 -1.47 14.01 1.55
CA TYR A 78 -0.04 13.74 1.50
C TYR A 78 0.35 13.08 0.18
N ASN A 79 1.63 13.20 -0.16
CA ASN A 79 2.20 12.45 -1.26
C ASN A 79 2.60 11.06 -0.78
N ILE A 80 2.38 10.04 -1.62
CA ILE A 80 2.82 8.68 -1.33
C ILE A 80 4.36 8.67 -1.25
N PRO A 81 4.96 8.24 -0.12
CA PRO A 81 6.40 8.23 0.01
C PRO A 81 7.07 7.28 -0.99
N HIS A 82 8.01 7.79 -1.79
CA HIS A 82 8.82 6.99 -2.71
C HIS A 82 9.98 6.34 -1.94
N LEU A 83 9.85 5.05 -1.66
CA LEU A 83 10.80 4.31 -0.82
C LEU A 83 11.96 3.67 -1.59
N PHE A 84 12.23 4.01 -2.85
CA PHE A 84 13.30 3.42 -3.69
C PHE A 84 13.44 1.88 -3.52
N LYS A 85 12.30 1.19 -3.52
CA LYS A 85 12.19 -0.20 -3.05
C LYS A 85 13.06 -1.17 -3.84
N ASP A 86 13.20 -0.94 -5.13
CA ASP A 86 14.02 -1.78 -6.01
C ASP A 86 15.51 -1.63 -5.71
N LYS A 87 15.97 -0.41 -5.42
CA LYS A 87 17.34 -0.15 -4.95
C LYS A 87 17.60 -0.83 -3.61
N LEU A 88 16.67 -0.68 -2.65
CA LEU A 88 16.78 -1.35 -1.36
C LEU A 88 16.89 -2.87 -1.50
N ARG A 89 16.13 -3.49 -2.41
CA ARG A 89 16.24 -4.93 -2.66
C ARG A 89 17.59 -5.34 -3.24
N ALA A 90 18.12 -4.55 -4.17
CA ALA A 90 19.44 -4.80 -4.74
C ALA A 90 20.55 -4.70 -3.68
N ASP A 91 20.45 -3.71 -2.79
CA ASP A 91 21.48 -3.41 -1.80
C ASP A 91 21.46 -4.38 -0.59
N THR A 92 20.27 -4.73 -0.07
CA THR A 92 20.17 -5.54 1.17
C THR A 92 19.89 -7.01 0.94
N GLY A 93 19.51 -7.43 -0.28
CA GLY A 93 19.14 -8.83 -0.61
C GLY A 93 17.86 -9.34 0.08
N LEU A 94 17.49 -8.77 1.23
CA LEU A 94 16.25 -8.96 1.95
C LEU A 94 15.38 -7.71 1.90
N PHE A 95 14.07 -7.94 1.76
CA PHE A 95 13.07 -6.92 1.97
C PHE A 95 12.60 -6.98 3.42
N LEU A 96 12.99 -5.99 4.23
CA LEU A 96 12.54 -5.92 5.64
C LEU A 96 11.00 -5.96 5.68
N PRO A 97 10.38 -6.86 6.48
CA PRO A 97 8.92 -7.03 6.49
C PRO A 97 8.15 -5.81 6.99
N SER A 98 8.80 -4.96 7.79
CA SER A 98 8.19 -3.79 8.40
C SER A 98 9.09 -2.57 8.32
N LEU A 99 8.49 -1.42 8.03
CA LEU A 99 9.07 -0.11 8.30
C LEU A 99 8.98 0.18 9.79
N ALA A 100 10.08 0.69 10.35
CA ALA A 100 10.03 1.26 11.69
C ALA A 100 9.19 2.55 11.66
N CYS A 101 8.36 2.73 12.68
CA CYS A 101 7.73 4.02 12.95
C CYS A 101 8.72 4.86 13.77
N THR A 102 8.98 6.10 13.36
CA THR A 102 9.89 6.95 14.13
C THR A 102 9.22 7.40 15.42
N GLU A 103 10.01 7.51 16.49
CA GLU A 103 9.53 7.94 17.80
C GLU A 103 8.91 9.34 17.75
N GLU A 104 9.43 10.20 16.88
CA GLU A 104 8.87 11.52 16.58
C GLU A 104 7.41 11.44 16.11
N VAL A 105 7.11 10.58 15.12
CA VAL A 105 5.75 10.41 14.59
C VAL A 105 4.83 9.86 15.67
N TYR A 106 5.30 8.87 16.43
CA TYR A 106 4.53 8.29 17.52
C TYR A 106 4.18 9.33 18.60
N ASN A 107 5.16 10.10 19.07
CA ASN A 107 4.98 11.09 20.13
C ASN A 107 4.09 12.26 19.68
N ARG A 108 4.20 12.67 18.40
CA ARG A 108 3.31 13.68 17.79
C ARG A 108 1.86 13.22 17.84
N VAL A 109 1.57 12.03 17.32
CA VAL A 109 0.21 11.47 17.28
C VAL A 109 -0.32 11.27 18.69
N LYS A 110 0.49 10.76 19.62
CA LYS A 110 0.09 10.57 21.02
C LYS A 110 -0.32 11.89 21.68
N SER A 111 0.45 12.95 21.44
CA SER A 111 0.14 14.30 21.94
C SER A 111 -1.16 14.84 21.33
N PHE A 112 -1.35 14.67 20.02
CA PHE A 112 -2.56 15.08 19.31
C PHE A 112 -3.82 14.34 19.80
N LEU A 113 -3.75 13.01 19.93
CA LEU A 113 -4.88 12.22 20.43
C LEU A 113 -5.22 12.53 21.89
N SER A 114 -4.24 12.99 22.69
CA SER A 114 -4.49 13.41 24.08
C SER A 114 -5.17 14.77 24.16
N SER A 115 -4.98 15.65 23.17
CA SER A 115 -5.63 16.97 23.12
C SER A 115 -7.02 16.92 22.47
N VAL A 116 -7.24 15.98 21.56
CA VAL A 116 -8.55 15.69 20.98
C VAL A 116 -9.30 14.80 21.96
N GLN A 117 -10.10 15.39 22.87
CA GLN A 117 -11.05 14.63 23.68
C GLN A 117 -11.98 13.84 22.74
N LEU A 118 -11.71 12.55 22.58
CA LEU A 118 -12.62 11.60 21.93
C LEU A 118 -13.84 11.48 22.84
N LYS A 119 -14.94 12.09 22.41
CA LYS A 119 -16.27 11.89 23.03
C LYS A 119 -16.74 10.45 22.82
#